data_AF-A0A972IA36-F1
#
_entry.id   AF-A0A972IA36-F1
#
_cell.length_a   1.000
_cell.length_b   1.000
_cell.length_c   1.000
_cell.angle_alpha   90.00
_cell.angle_beta   90.00
_cell.angle_gamma   90.00
#
_symmetry.space_group_name_H-M   'P 1'
#
loop_
_entity.id
_entity.type
_entity.pdbx_description
1 polymer ?
#
loop_
_entity_poly.entity_id
_entity_poly.type
_entity_poly.pdbx_seq_one_letter_code
_entity_poly.pdbx_strand_id
1 'polypeptide(L)'
;MTKRGLPTVEPGQLTLGRKTIMDGGLAAKYGSKYVKLAAFAIDLDRVRELADEAEDSIFPFGFEVFLIELQLLSQLDLEDEDDLTLLEEACVSVFERLRDDEEPPLGAALLFAVYDAVRNEELPERFAALFEGWKEPPKDLEKSIDELFQDPEIEATDLAMACLEVPLSPPLSPPTRAALELMVEGTEEAQ
;
A
#
# COMPACT_ATOMS: atom_id res chain seq x y z
N MET A 1 41.18 7.30 16.88
CA MET A 1 39.74 7.06 16.66
C MET A 1 39.28 7.95 15.51
N THR A 2 39.18 7.39 14.31
CA THR A 2 38.67 8.10 13.13
C THR A 2 37.16 8.23 13.28
N LYS A 3 36.64 9.46 13.35
CA LYS A 3 35.20 9.72 13.36
C LYS A 3 34.61 9.14 12.06
N ARG A 4 33.77 8.11 12.16
CA ARG A 4 32.93 7.65 11.05
C ARG A 4 31.90 8.75 10.80
N GLY A 5 32.13 9.58 9.78
CA GLY A 5 31.10 10.47 9.26
C GLY A 5 30.08 9.64 8.50
N LEU A 6 28.80 9.95 8.67
CA LEU A 6 27.77 9.40 7.80
C LEU A 6 28.07 9.86 6.36
N PRO A 7 28.04 8.96 5.37
CA PRO A 7 28.24 9.34 3.99
C PRO A 7 27.15 10.34 3.58
N THR A 8 27.58 11.50 3.07
CA THR A 8 26.68 12.49 2.49
C THR A 8 26.19 11.93 1.14
N VAL A 9 24.92 11.56 1.06
CA VAL A 9 24.29 11.14 -0.20
C VAL A 9 23.78 12.40 -0.91
N GLU A 10 23.94 12.46 -2.23
CA GLU A 10 23.43 13.60 -3.00
C GLU A 10 21.89 13.66 -2.93
N PRO A 11 21.28 14.84 -2.72
CA PRO A 11 19.83 14.96 -2.53
C PRO A 11 18.97 14.33 -3.63
N GLY A 12 19.46 14.29 -4.88
CA GLY A 12 18.74 13.69 -6.01
C GLY A 12 18.78 12.16 -6.07
N GLN A 13 19.63 11.51 -5.27
CA GLN A 13 19.72 10.05 -5.17
C GLN A 13 18.82 9.46 -4.06
N LEU A 14 18.18 10.31 -3.26
CA LEU A 14 17.38 9.91 -2.10
C LEU A 14 15.87 10.07 -2.33
N THR A 15 15.45 10.61 -3.47
CA THR A 15 14.04 10.89 -3.76
C THR A 15 13.44 9.78 -4.61
N LEU A 16 12.17 9.47 -4.37
CA LEU A 16 11.41 8.48 -5.14
C LEU A 16 10.86 9.06 -6.45
N GLY A 17 11.34 10.22 -6.90
CA GLY A 17 10.83 10.91 -8.08
C GLY A 17 9.46 11.59 -7.92
N ARG A 18 8.59 11.12 -7.02
CA ARG A 18 7.26 11.70 -6.75
C ARG A 18 7.00 11.97 -5.26
N LYS A 19 6.00 12.82 -4.98
CA LYS A 19 5.42 12.99 -3.63
C LYS A 19 4.87 11.63 -3.14
N THR A 20 4.85 11.42 -1.84
CA THR A 20 4.32 10.19 -1.22
C THR A 20 3.24 10.53 -0.20
N ILE A 21 2.48 9.51 0.20
CA ILE A 21 1.53 9.62 1.31
C ILE A 21 2.21 9.72 2.68
N MET A 22 3.53 9.52 2.79
CA MET A 22 4.26 9.58 4.06
C MET A 22 4.12 10.97 4.70
N ASP A 23 3.48 11.02 5.87
CA ASP A 23 3.20 12.22 6.64
C ASP A 23 3.97 12.21 7.98
N GLY A 24 4.73 13.27 8.23
CA GLY A 24 5.54 13.38 9.45
C GLY A 24 4.72 13.54 10.73
N GLY A 25 3.53 14.13 10.66
CA GLY A 25 2.62 14.28 11.78
C GLY A 25 1.96 12.96 12.15
N LEU A 26 1.45 12.22 11.16
CA LEU A 26 0.91 10.87 11.37
C LEU A 26 1.99 9.90 11.85
N ALA A 27 3.20 9.97 11.28
CA ALA A 27 4.34 9.18 11.76
C ALA A 27 4.73 9.53 13.21
N ALA A 28 4.67 10.81 13.61
CA ALA A 28 4.92 11.21 14.99
C ALA A 28 3.83 10.74 15.96
N LYS A 29 2.56 10.72 15.51
CA LYS A 29 1.40 10.35 16.32
C LYS A 29 1.24 8.83 16.48
N TYR A 30 1.30 8.10 15.36
CA TYR A 30 1.00 6.65 15.30
C TYR A 30 2.25 5.78 15.20
N GLY A 31 3.42 6.38 15.03
CA GLY A 31 4.70 5.69 15.01
C GLY A 31 4.76 4.61 13.93
N SER A 32 5.22 3.42 14.33
CA SER A 32 5.55 2.36 13.39
C SER A 32 4.36 1.79 12.64
N LYS A 33 3.14 1.80 13.20
CA LYS A 33 1.95 1.26 12.53
C LYS A 33 1.69 2.01 11.22
N TYR A 34 1.63 3.33 11.31
CA TYR A 34 1.47 4.20 10.15
C TYR A 34 2.65 4.13 9.18
N VAL A 35 3.88 4.18 9.68
CA VAL A 35 5.08 4.15 8.82
C VAL A 35 5.15 2.87 7.98
N LYS A 36 4.81 1.71 8.57
CA LYS A 36 4.78 0.43 7.86
C LYS A 36 3.69 0.39 6.80
N LEU A 37 2.46 0.81 7.15
CA LEU A 37 1.34 0.86 6.22
C LEU A 37 1.65 1.78 5.03
N ALA A 38 2.13 2.99 5.31
CA ALA A 38 2.48 3.95 4.27
C ALA A 38 3.63 3.46 3.40
N ALA A 39 4.69 2.88 3.99
CA ALA A 39 5.82 2.34 3.23
C ALA A 39 5.40 1.18 2.32
N PHE A 40 4.52 0.29 2.80
CA PHE A 40 3.98 -0.80 2.01
C PHE A 40 3.22 -0.26 0.78
N ALA A 41 2.23 0.60 0.99
CA ALA A 41 1.47 1.18 -0.11
C ALA A 41 2.33 1.96 -1.11
N ILE A 42 3.33 2.73 -0.62
CA ILE A 42 4.27 3.46 -1.47
C ILE A 42 5.07 2.49 -2.36
N ASP A 43 5.59 1.42 -1.78
CA ASP A 43 6.42 0.47 -2.52
C ASP A 43 5.60 -0.33 -3.54
N LEU A 44 4.36 -0.71 -3.23
CA LEU A 44 3.48 -1.41 -4.16
C LEU A 44 3.08 -0.53 -5.35
N ASP A 45 2.82 0.76 -5.14
CA ASP A 45 2.62 1.70 -6.27
C ASP A 45 3.85 1.76 -7.18
N ARG A 46 5.06 1.69 -6.62
CA ARG A 46 6.31 1.70 -7.40
C ARG A 46 6.50 0.42 -8.20
N VAL A 47 6.09 -0.73 -7.64
CA VAL A 47 6.06 -2.00 -8.39
C VAL A 47 5.09 -1.87 -9.56
N ARG A 48 3.87 -1.37 -9.29
CA ARG A 48 2.85 -1.17 -10.32
C ARG A 48 3.33 -0.24 -11.44
N GLU A 49 4.02 0.85 -11.12
CA GLU A 49 4.58 1.73 -12.16
C GLU A 49 5.56 1.03 -13.10
N LEU A 50 6.47 0.21 -12.57
CA LEU A 50 7.37 -0.58 -13.42
C LEU A 50 6.62 -1.66 -14.20
N ALA A 51 5.56 -2.22 -13.62
CA ALA A 51 4.69 -3.18 -14.29
C ALA A 51 3.95 -2.54 -15.46
N ASP A 52 3.40 -1.32 -15.29
CA ASP A 52 2.70 -0.56 -16.34
C ASP A 52 3.63 -0.19 -17.52
N GLU A 53 4.93 -0.03 -17.27
CA GLU A 53 5.94 0.22 -18.30
C GLU A 53 6.39 -1.06 -19.04
N ALA A 54 6.11 -2.25 -18.50
CA ALA A 54 6.57 -3.53 -19.03
C ALA A 54 5.55 -4.15 -20.01
N GLU A 55 5.97 -4.44 -21.24
CA GLU A 55 5.11 -5.04 -22.28
C GLU A 55 4.58 -6.44 -21.89
N ASP A 56 5.36 -7.20 -21.12
CA ASP A 56 5.04 -8.56 -20.68
C ASP A 56 4.77 -8.62 -19.16
N SER A 57 4.11 -7.60 -18.60
CA SER A 57 3.78 -7.57 -17.17
C SER A 57 2.94 -8.79 -16.78
N ILE A 58 3.37 -9.46 -15.70
CA ILE A 58 2.65 -10.57 -15.08
C ILE A 58 1.64 -10.09 -14.04
N PHE A 59 1.66 -8.80 -13.69
CA PHE A 59 0.81 -8.25 -12.65
C PHE A 59 -0.59 -7.96 -13.19
N PRO A 60 -1.65 -8.50 -12.56
CA PRO A 60 -3.02 -8.18 -12.91
C PRO A 60 -3.34 -6.73 -12.49
N PHE A 61 -4.32 -6.13 -13.17
CA PHE A 61 -4.77 -4.78 -12.81
C PHE A 61 -5.33 -4.75 -11.39
N GLY A 62 -4.88 -3.81 -10.55
CA GLY A 62 -5.33 -3.67 -9.17
C GLY A 62 -4.64 -4.58 -8.15
N PHE A 63 -3.61 -5.33 -8.55
CA PHE A 63 -2.87 -6.21 -7.63
C PHE A 63 -2.31 -5.46 -6.41
N GLU A 64 -1.89 -4.21 -6.59
CA GLU A 64 -1.37 -3.37 -5.52
C GLU A 64 -2.44 -3.08 -4.47
N VAL A 65 -3.68 -2.85 -4.91
CA VAL A 65 -4.82 -2.57 -4.03
C VAL A 65 -5.14 -3.82 -3.20
N PHE A 66 -5.21 -4.98 -3.87
CA PHE A 66 -5.42 -6.28 -3.23
C PHE A 66 -4.36 -6.58 -2.15
N LEU A 67 -3.07 -6.44 -2.47
CA LEU A 67 -2.00 -6.69 -1.50
C LEU A 67 -2.01 -5.67 -0.35
N ILE A 68 -2.31 -4.40 -0.62
CA ILE A 68 -2.42 -3.37 0.42
C ILE A 68 -3.57 -3.68 1.37
N GLU A 69 -4.70 -4.15 0.86
CA GLU A 69 -5.86 -4.54 1.67
C GLU A 69 -5.52 -5.71 2.61
N LEU A 70 -4.94 -6.79 2.08
CA LEU A 70 -4.51 -7.91 2.93
C LEU A 70 -3.51 -7.49 4.01
N GLN A 71 -2.56 -6.61 3.66
CA GLN A 71 -1.60 -6.09 4.63
C GLN A 71 -2.26 -5.18 5.67
N LEU A 72 -3.24 -4.36 5.27
CA LEU A 72 -4.00 -3.51 6.17
C LEU A 72 -4.76 -4.35 7.20
N LEU A 73 -5.54 -5.33 6.75
CA LEU A 73 -6.39 -6.18 7.58
C LEU A 73 -5.57 -7.08 8.52
N SER A 74 -4.36 -7.48 8.12
CA SER A 74 -3.48 -8.27 8.98
C SER A 74 -2.68 -7.45 10.00
N GLN A 75 -2.46 -6.15 9.75
CA GLN A 75 -1.61 -5.32 10.59
C GLN A 75 -2.38 -4.52 11.64
N LEU A 76 -3.62 -4.13 11.36
CA LEU A 76 -4.43 -3.28 12.23
C LEU A 76 -5.46 -4.11 13.01
N ASP A 77 -5.68 -3.74 14.27
CA ASP A 77 -6.78 -4.28 15.05
C ASP A 77 -8.05 -3.47 14.73
N LEU A 78 -8.99 -4.08 14.00
CA LEU A 78 -10.21 -3.41 13.53
C LEU A 78 -11.25 -3.23 14.64
N GLU A 79 -11.02 -3.78 15.83
CA GLU A 79 -11.81 -3.49 17.03
C GLU A 79 -11.19 -2.36 17.88
N ASP A 80 -9.93 -1.98 17.62
CA ASP A 80 -9.21 -0.92 18.33
C ASP A 80 -9.49 0.46 17.69
N GLU A 81 -10.11 1.34 18.47
CA GLU A 81 -10.42 2.71 18.03
C GLU A 81 -9.17 3.52 17.66
N ASP A 82 -8.01 3.25 18.25
CA ASP A 82 -6.76 3.94 17.88
C ASP A 82 -6.29 3.56 16.47
N ASP A 83 -6.47 2.30 16.06
CA ASP A 83 -6.12 1.81 14.72
C ASP A 83 -7.13 2.26 13.67
N LEU A 84 -8.41 2.28 14.02
CA LEU A 84 -9.43 2.85 13.14
C LEU A 84 -9.22 4.37 12.94
N THR A 85 -8.86 5.11 14.00
CA THR A 85 -8.55 6.54 13.90
C THR A 85 -7.29 6.79 13.06
N LEU A 86 -6.27 5.94 13.20
CA LEU A 86 -5.08 5.97 12.33
C LEU A 86 -5.48 5.86 10.86
N LEU A 87 -6.30 4.86 10.53
CA LEU A 87 -6.72 4.60 9.16
C LEU A 87 -7.53 5.76 8.59
N GLU A 88 -8.46 6.31 9.37
CA GLU A 88 -9.28 7.46 8.98
C GLU A 88 -8.40 8.69 8.69
N GLU A 89 -7.49 9.05 9.61
CA GLU A 89 -6.60 10.18 9.42
C GLU A 89 -5.60 9.95 8.27
N ALA A 90 -5.16 8.71 8.04
CA ALA A 90 -4.34 8.37 6.89
C ALA A 90 -5.11 8.62 5.58
N CYS A 91 -6.35 8.14 5.46
CA CYS A 91 -7.20 8.39 4.29
C CYS A 91 -7.43 9.88 4.05
N VAL A 92 -7.82 10.64 5.08
CA VAL A 92 -8.01 12.10 4.99
C VAL A 92 -6.72 12.78 4.51
N SER A 93 -5.57 12.38 5.06
CA SER A 93 -4.26 12.91 4.67
C SER A 93 -3.94 12.62 3.19
N VAL A 94 -4.32 11.45 2.65
CA VAL A 94 -4.19 11.18 1.21
C VAL A 94 -5.13 12.07 0.40
N PHE A 95 -6.42 12.16 0.76
CA PHE A 95 -7.39 13.02 0.08
C PHE A 95 -6.94 14.48 0.00
N GLU A 96 -6.38 15.03 1.08
CA GLU A 96 -5.86 16.40 1.12
C GLU A 96 -4.68 16.64 0.16
N ARG A 97 -3.99 15.58 -0.27
CA ARG A 97 -2.87 15.62 -1.22
C ARG A 97 -3.31 15.40 -2.66
N LEU A 98 -4.50 14.84 -2.91
CA LEU A 98 -5.01 14.67 -4.26
C LEU A 98 -5.31 16.02 -4.89
N ARG A 99 -4.91 16.17 -6.16
CA ARG A 99 -5.15 17.36 -6.98
C ARG A 99 -5.56 16.87 -8.36
N ASP A 100 -6.62 17.47 -8.92
CA ASP A 100 -7.19 17.04 -10.21
C ASP A 100 -6.21 17.18 -11.39
N ASP A 101 -5.19 18.03 -11.25
CA ASP A 101 -4.20 18.37 -12.27
C ASP A 101 -2.79 17.82 -12.01
N GLU A 102 -2.59 17.03 -10.95
CA GLU A 102 -1.32 16.36 -10.64
C GLU A 102 -1.50 14.84 -10.62
N GLU A 103 -0.40 14.11 -10.89
CA GLU A 103 -0.38 12.68 -10.59
C GLU A 103 -0.60 12.43 -9.09
N PRO A 104 -1.39 11.40 -8.72
CA PRO A 104 -1.55 11.02 -7.32
C PRO A 104 -0.20 10.75 -6.63
N PRO A 105 -0.05 11.06 -5.33
CA PRO A 105 1.16 10.70 -4.59
C PRO A 105 1.32 9.18 -4.53
N LEU A 106 2.56 8.70 -4.48
CA LEU A 106 2.84 7.28 -4.22
C LEU A 106 2.23 6.85 -2.87
N GLY A 107 1.60 5.67 -2.89
CA GLY A 107 0.78 5.08 -1.83
C GLY A 107 -0.70 5.48 -1.88
N ALA A 108 -1.14 6.22 -2.90
CA ALA A 108 -2.55 6.62 -3.02
C ALA A 108 -3.49 5.42 -3.23
N ALA A 109 -2.98 4.28 -3.70
CA ALA A 109 -3.73 3.02 -3.78
C ALA A 109 -4.36 2.59 -2.43
N LEU A 110 -3.81 3.05 -1.29
CA LEU A 110 -4.40 2.85 0.04
C LEU A 110 -5.86 3.26 0.11
N LEU A 111 -6.27 4.34 -0.57
CA LEU A 111 -7.67 4.78 -0.56
C LEU A 111 -8.60 3.75 -1.20
N PHE A 112 -8.14 3.10 -2.28
CA PHE A 112 -8.93 2.07 -2.95
C PHE A 112 -8.99 0.78 -2.13
N ALA A 113 -7.91 0.42 -1.42
CA ALA A 113 -7.89 -0.74 -0.54
C ALA A 113 -8.85 -0.56 0.64
N VAL A 114 -8.87 0.64 1.22
CA VAL A 114 -9.84 0.96 2.29
C VAL A 114 -11.27 1.00 1.74
N TYR A 115 -11.48 1.56 0.55
CA TYR A 115 -12.79 1.55 -0.10
C TYR A 115 -13.30 0.12 -0.32
N ASP A 116 -12.43 -0.78 -0.82
CA ASP A 116 -12.80 -2.16 -1.11
C ASP A 116 -13.11 -2.95 0.17
N ALA A 117 -12.28 -2.82 1.21
CA ALA A 117 -12.55 -3.45 2.50
C ALA A 117 -13.86 -2.95 3.15
N VAL A 118 -14.24 -1.68 2.95
CA VAL A 118 -15.56 -1.17 3.40
C VAL A 118 -16.69 -1.79 2.58
N ARG A 119 -16.52 -1.87 1.26
CA ARG A 119 -17.51 -2.47 0.35
C ARG A 119 -17.77 -3.95 0.68
N ASN A 120 -16.73 -4.67 1.11
CA ASN A 120 -16.79 -6.08 1.48
C ASN A 120 -17.12 -6.32 2.97
N GLU A 121 -17.49 -5.28 3.72
CA GLU A 121 -17.86 -5.36 5.15
C GLU A 121 -16.72 -5.80 6.09
N GLU A 122 -15.46 -5.79 5.63
CA GLU A 122 -14.26 -6.05 6.44
C GLU A 122 -13.89 -4.84 7.32
N LEU A 123 -14.23 -3.62 6.86
CA LEU A 123 -14.09 -2.39 7.65
C LEU A 123 -15.46 -1.84 8.10
N PRO A 124 -15.52 -1.13 9.24
CA PRO A 124 -16.75 -0.53 9.73
C PRO A 124 -17.39 0.44 8.73
N GLU A 125 -18.73 0.40 8.62
CA GLU A 125 -19.51 1.24 7.69
C GLU A 125 -19.23 2.75 7.83
N ARG A 126 -18.75 3.21 9.00
CA ARG A 126 -18.38 4.62 9.24
C ARG A 126 -17.36 5.17 8.22
N PHE A 127 -16.51 4.32 7.67
CA PHE A 127 -15.54 4.71 6.66
C PHE A 127 -16.18 5.01 5.29
N ALA A 128 -17.40 4.55 5.03
CA ALA A 128 -18.11 4.83 3.77
C ALA A 128 -18.28 6.35 3.54
N ALA A 129 -18.44 7.14 4.61
CA ALA A 129 -18.56 8.59 4.56
C ALA A 129 -17.33 9.28 3.92
N LEU A 130 -16.14 8.67 4.01
CA LEU A 130 -14.92 9.20 3.37
C LEU A 130 -15.01 9.20 1.84
N PHE A 131 -15.81 8.31 1.27
CA PHE A 131 -15.89 8.06 -0.17
C PHE A 131 -17.16 8.60 -0.83
N GLU A 132 -18.05 9.27 -0.07
CA GLU A 132 -19.28 9.88 -0.63
C GLU A 132 -19.00 10.90 -1.76
N GLY A 133 -17.81 11.49 -1.76
CA GLY A 133 -17.36 12.41 -2.81
C GLY A 133 -17.03 11.74 -4.15
N TRP A 134 -16.89 10.41 -4.19
CA TRP A 134 -16.64 9.66 -5.42
C TRP A 134 -17.93 9.57 -6.22
N LYS A 135 -18.02 10.38 -7.27
CA LYS A 135 -19.22 10.48 -8.12
C LYS A 135 -19.58 9.15 -8.77
N GLU A 136 -18.57 8.36 -9.13
CA GLU A 136 -18.73 7.05 -9.72
C GLU A 136 -17.72 6.08 -9.09
N PRO A 137 -18.15 4.87 -8.72
CA PRO A 137 -17.25 3.83 -8.22
C PRO A 137 -16.31 3.34 -9.33
N PRO A 138 -15.07 2.93 -8.99
CA PRO A 138 -14.09 2.46 -9.96
C PRO A 138 -14.39 1.00 -10.39
N LYS A 139 -15.48 0.77 -11.12
CA LYS A 139 -16.02 -0.57 -11.42
C LYS A 139 -15.04 -1.56 -12.05
N ASP A 140 -14.16 -1.07 -12.93
CA ASP A 140 -13.17 -1.94 -13.58
C ASP A 140 -12.12 -2.43 -12.58
N LEU A 141 -11.76 -1.58 -11.60
CA LEU A 141 -10.88 -1.94 -10.49
C LEU A 141 -11.58 -2.92 -9.55
N GLU A 142 -12.82 -2.63 -9.14
CA GLU A 142 -13.62 -3.52 -8.28
C GLU A 142 -13.68 -4.93 -8.86
N LYS A 143 -14.02 -5.05 -10.15
CA LYS A 143 -14.11 -6.35 -10.81
C LYS A 143 -12.76 -7.09 -10.81
N SER A 144 -11.67 -6.37 -11.05
CA SER A 144 -10.34 -7.00 -11.11
C SER A 144 -9.86 -7.45 -9.73
N ILE A 145 -10.20 -6.69 -8.68
CA ILE A 145 -9.94 -7.08 -7.29
C ILE A 145 -10.81 -8.28 -6.88
N ASP A 146 -12.11 -8.29 -7.24
CA ASP A 146 -13.01 -9.43 -7.00
C ASP A 146 -12.49 -10.74 -7.62
N GLU A 147 -11.79 -10.66 -8.76
CA GLU A 147 -11.15 -11.83 -9.39
C GLU A 147 -9.97 -12.36 -8.56
N LEU A 148 -9.18 -11.48 -7.94
CA LEU A 148 -8.06 -11.87 -7.06
C LEU A 148 -8.52 -12.50 -5.73
N PHE A 149 -9.67 -12.05 -5.21
CA PHE A 149 -10.25 -12.62 -3.99
C PHE A 149 -10.96 -13.97 -4.19
N GLN A 150 -10.91 -14.57 -5.39
CA GLN A 150 -11.43 -15.93 -5.60
C GLN A 150 -10.57 -16.98 -4.89
N ASP A 151 -9.24 -16.82 -4.92
CA ASP A 151 -8.26 -17.70 -4.28
C ASP A 151 -7.17 -16.86 -3.58
N PRO A 152 -7.53 -16.07 -2.54
CA PRO A 152 -6.70 -14.96 -2.05
C PRO A 152 -5.35 -15.39 -1.49
N GLU A 153 -5.24 -16.58 -0.89
CA GLU A 153 -3.97 -17.11 -0.37
C GLU A 153 -2.98 -17.42 -1.50
N ILE A 154 -3.44 -18.02 -2.59
CA ILE A 154 -2.62 -18.37 -3.75
C ILE A 154 -2.20 -17.09 -4.46
N GLU A 155 -3.16 -16.22 -4.76
CA GLU A 155 -2.91 -14.96 -5.45
C GLU A 155 -1.97 -14.06 -4.64
N ALA A 156 -2.16 -13.94 -3.32
CA ALA A 156 -1.27 -13.16 -2.47
C ALA A 156 0.16 -13.72 -2.45
N THR A 157 0.31 -15.05 -2.40
CA THR A 157 1.62 -15.70 -2.45
C THR A 157 2.33 -15.41 -3.76
N ASP A 158 1.68 -15.68 -4.90
CA ASP A 158 2.28 -15.53 -6.22
C ASP A 158 2.63 -14.06 -6.51
N LEU A 159 1.73 -13.13 -6.18
CA LEU A 159 1.97 -11.70 -6.34
C LEU A 159 3.05 -11.18 -5.40
N ALA A 160 3.11 -11.65 -4.15
CA ALA A 160 4.15 -11.24 -3.22
C ALA A 160 5.53 -11.74 -3.66
N MET A 161 5.64 -12.97 -4.15
CA MET A 161 6.86 -13.51 -4.76
C MET A 161 7.30 -12.64 -5.95
N ALA A 162 6.36 -12.33 -6.86
CA ALA A 162 6.64 -11.47 -8.01
C ALA A 162 7.14 -10.08 -7.58
N CYS A 163 6.49 -9.45 -6.60
CA CYS A 163 6.89 -8.15 -6.06
C CYS A 163 8.32 -8.16 -5.49
N LEU A 164 8.71 -9.23 -4.79
CA LEU A 164 10.04 -9.38 -4.20
C LEU A 164 11.17 -9.46 -5.25
N GLU A 165 10.84 -9.92 -6.46
CA GLU A 165 11.78 -10.05 -7.58
C GLU A 165 11.92 -8.76 -8.41
N VAL A 166 11.00 -7.80 -8.26
CA VAL A 166 11.03 -6.55 -9.03
C VAL A 166 12.25 -5.69 -8.65
N PRO A 167 13.12 -5.32 -9.62
CA PRO A 167 14.35 -4.59 -9.34
C PRO A 167 14.09 -3.09 -9.15
N LEU A 168 13.55 -2.70 -8.00
CA LEU A 168 13.33 -1.30 -7.64
C LEU A 168 14.63 -0.57 -7.25
N SER A 169 14.73 0.71 -7.62
CA SER A 169 15.75 1.64 -7.14
C SER A 169 15.09 2.91 -6.60
N PRO A 170 15.15 3.21 -5.29
CA PRO A 170 15.72 2.38 -4.22
C PRO A 170 14.99 1.03 -4.04
N PRO A 171 15.59 0.01 -3.41
CA PRO A 171 14.92 -1.27 -3.21
C PRO A 171 13.67 -1.13 -2.32
N LEU A 172 12.84 -2.17 -2.31
CA LEU A 172 11.74 -2.31 -1.34
C LEU A 172 12.23 -1.98 0.07
N SER A 173 11.45 -1.19 0.79
CA SER A 173 11.78 -0.85 2.17
C SER A 173 11.77 -2.11 3.05
N PRO A 174 12.58 -2.15 4.13
CA PRO A 174 12.59 -3.30 5.05
C PRO A 174 11.21 -3.75 5.55
N PRO A 175 10.27 -2.86 5.95
CA PRO A 175 8.94 -3.31 6.37
C PRO A 175 8.14 -3.90 5.23
N THR A 176 8.23 -3.36 4.00
CA THR A 176 7.53 -3.93 2.84
C THR A 176 8.05 -5.31 2.50
N ARG A 177 9.38 -5.46 2.43
CA ARG A 177 10.01 -6.76 2.18
C ARG A 177 9.56 -7.82 3.20
N ALA A 178 9.59 -7.49 4.49
CA ALA A 178 9.17 -8.42 5.54
C ALA A 178 7.68 -8.80 5.43
N ALA A 179 6.81 -7.85 5.08
CA ALA A 179 5.39 -8.13 4.87
C ALA A 179 5.15 -9.08 3.68
N LEU A 180 5.81 -8.84 2.54
CA LEU A 180 5.72 -9.72 1.38
C LEU A 180 6.30 -11.12 1.68
N GLU A 181 7.43 -11.19 2.39
CA GLU A 181 8.02 -12.47 2.81
C GLU A 181 7.05 -13.28 3.70
N LEU A 182 6.33 -12.63 4.62
CA LEU A 182 5.31 -13.29 5.44
C LEU A 182 4.12 -13.80 4.62
N MET A 183 3.69 -13.06 3.59
CA MET A 183 2.64 -13.51 2.67
C MET A 183 3.06 -14.77 1.91
N VAL A 184 4.35 -14.92 1.60
CA VAL A 184 4.90 -16.13 0.97
C VAL A 184 5.00 -17.30 1.96
N GLU A 185 5.47 -17.03 3.18
CA GLU A 185 5.67 -18.07 4.21
C GLU A 185 4.34 -18.64 4.76
N GLY A 186 3.27 -17.83 4.84
CA GLY A 186 1.97 -18.23 5.38
C GLY A 186 1.33 -19.44 4.68
N THR A 187 1.77 -19.76 3.47
CA THR A 187 1.25 -20.85 2.64
C THR A 187 1.99 -22.17 2.87
N GLU A 188 3.19 -22.14 3.48
CA GLU A 188 3.98 -23.34 3.77
C GLU A 188 3.49 -24.11 5.02
N GLU A 189 2.74 -23.47 5.92
CA GLU A 189 2.21 -24.12 7.15
C GLU A 189 0.88 -24.88 6.94
N ALA A 190 0.26 -24.76 5.76
CA ALA A 190 -1.04 -25.37 5.43
C ALA A 190 -0.96 -26.67 4.59
N GLN A 191 0.25 -27.15 4.26
CA GLN A 191 0.49 -28.40 3.50
C GLN A 191 0.99 -29.55 4.39
#